data_AF-T0ZWR9-F1
#
_entry.id   AF-T0ZWR9-F1
#
_cell.length_a   1.000
_cell.length_b   1.000
_cell.length_c   1.000
_cell.angle_alpha   90.00
_cell.angle_beta   90.00
_cell.angle_gamma   90.00
#
_symmetry.space_group_name_H-M   'P 1'
#
loop_
_entity.id
_entity.type
_entity.pdbx_description
1 polymer ?
#
loop_
_entity_poly.entity_id
_entity_poly.type
_entity_poly.pdbx_seq_one_letter_code
_entity_poly.pdbx_strand_id
1 'polypeptide(L)'
;DATLERCRGFVMNPQGAWPNRPGFVTETPFVGPGARGGQRIDYLPMRLSLVPRLFSSMRPPDAVIVQTSTPRRGKVSLGVEVNILPAAIEEVRRRGGLVIAQVNPQMPHTYGDAEMDVDAVDLGLEVDAPLGSPVVRPPDDAALSIGEAVASLARDGGTLQMGIGQMPDAA
;
A
#
# COMPACT_ATOMS: atom_id res chain seq x y z
N ASP A 1 -23.35 10.03 16.82
CA ASP A 1 -23.60 10.26 15.39
C ASP A 1 -23.26 11.66 14.96
N ALA A 2 -22.01 11.86 14.54
CA ALA A 2 -21.64 13.02 13.74
C ALA A 2 -20.98 12.49 12.47
N THR A 3 -21.75 12.41 11.39
CA THR A 3 -21.19 12.15 10.06
C THR A 3 -20.25 13.31 9.74
N LEU A 4 -18.96 13.04 9.55
CA LEU A 4 -17.99 14.08 9.23
C LEU A 4 -18.38 14.73 7.90
N GLU A 5 -18.59 16.05 7.92
CA GLU A 5 -18.84 16.84 6.69
C GLU A 5 -17.66 16.78 5.71
N ARG A 6 -16.47 16.44 6.22
CA ARG A 6 -15.23 16.35 5.44
C ARG A 6 -14.34 15.22 5.92
N CYS A 7 -13.73 14.50 4.98
CA CYS A 7 -12.78 13.43 5.22
C CYS A 7 -11.58 13.57 4.29
N ARG A 8 -10.40 13.18 4.78
CA ARG A 8 -9.15 13.07 4.01
C ARG A 8 -8.78 11.60 3.91
N GLY A 9 -8.62 11.10 2.69
CA GLY A 9 -8.16 9.74 2.44
C GLY A 9 -6.70 9.73 2.05
N PHE A 10 -5.83 9.27 2.94
CA PHE A 10 -4.43 9.03 2.61
C PHE A 10 -4.29 7.70 1.89
N VAL A 11 -3.74 7.68 0.67
CA VAL A 11 -3.60 6.45 -0.11
C VAL A 11 -2.32 6.46 -0.94
N MET A 12 -1.71 5.29 -1.09
CA MET A 12 -0.62 5.07 -2.03
C MET A 12 -1.15 4.46 -3.33
N ASN A 13 -0.82 5.08 -4.47
CA ASN A 13 -0.99 4.47 -5.79
C ASN A 13 -2.37 3.80 -6.07
N PRO A 14 -3.52 4.45 -5.80
CA PRO A 14 -4.83 3.82 -6.01
C PRO A 14 -5.00 3.39 -7.47
N GLN A 15 -5.25 2.09 -7.70
CA GLN A 15 -5.33 1.50 -9.05
C GLN A 15 -6.75 1.55 -9.65
N GLY A 16 -7.77 1.31 -8.84
CA GLY A 16 -9.18 1.20 -9.26
C GLY A 16 -9.99 2.46 -9.02
N ALA A 17 -11.32 2.33 -9.00
CA ALA A 17 -12.21 3.43 -8.67
C ALA A 17 -11.87 4.01 -7.28
N TRP A 18 -11.60 5.31 -7.22
CA TRP A 18 -11.26 6.01 -5.99
C TRP A 18 -12.22 7.17 -5.74
N PRO A 19 -12.62 7.47 -4.49
CA PRO A 19 -13.59 8.52 -4.22
C PRO A 19 -13.16 9.90 -4.76
N ASN A 20 -14.01 10.48 -5.59
CA ASN A 20 -13.88 11.84 -6.11
C ASN A 20 -15.23 12.57 -5.96
N ARG A 21 -15.53 13.01 -4.74
CA ARG A 21 -16.80 13.67 -4.39
C ARG A 21 -16.59 14.86 -3.46
N PRO A 22 -17.53 15.83 -3.39
CA PRO A 22 -17.50 16.89 -2.39
C PRO A 22 -17.35 16.32 -0.97
N GLY A 23 -16.57 17.01 -0.14
CA GLY A 23 -16.25 16.58 1.23
C GLY A 23 -15.11 15.56 1.33
N PHE A 24 -14.64 14.95 0.23
CA PHE A 24 -13.50 14.02 0.26
C PHE A 24 -12.27 14.63 -0.42
N VAL A 25 -11.14 14.65 0.28
CA VAL A 25 -9.84 15.07 -0.27
C VAL A 25 -8.90 13.87 -0.28
N THR A 26 -8.33 13.57 -1.45
CA THR A 26 -7.33 12.51 -1.57
C THR A 26 -5.97 13.08 -1.21
N GLU A 27 -5.29 12.51 -0.23
CA GLU A 27 -3.91 12.83 0.10
C GLU A 27 -3.01 11.71 -0.39
N THR A 28 -1.97 12.04 -1.15
CA THR A 28 -1.08 10.99 -1.66
C THR A 28 0.30 11.52 -2.03
N PRO A 29 1.38 10.80 -1.67
CA PRO A 29 2.71 11.06 -2.19
C PRO A 29 3.00 10.27 -3.48
N PHE A 30 2.07 9.43 -3.97
CA PHE A 30 2.22 8.68 -5.22
C PHE A 30 0.86 8.48 -5.90
N VAL A 31 0.62 9.25 -6.97
CA VAL A 31 -0.66 9.24 -7.69
C VAL A 31 -0.79 8.00 -8.57
N GLY A 32 -1.76 7.14 -8.24
CA GLY A 32 -2.14 5.98 -9.04
C GLY A 32 -3.24 6.28 -10.08
N PRO A 33 -3.48 5.37 -11.04
CA PRO A 33 -4.48 5.53 -12.09
C PRO A 33 -5.87 5.98 -11.59
N GLY A 34 -6.33 5.42 -10.47
CA GLY A 34 -7.62 5.70 -9.86
C GLY A 34 -7.82 7.12 -9.37
N ALA A 35 -6.72 7.82 -9.06
CA ALA A 35 -6.76 9.22 -8.63
C ALA A 35 -6.43 10.20 -9.77
N ARG A 36 -5.87 9.74 -10.91
CA ARG A 36 -5.50 10.66 -12.01
C ARG A 36 -6.73 11.36 -12.58
N GLY A 37 -6.59 12.66 -12.87
CA GLY A 37 -7.70 13.50 -13.34
C GLY A 37 -8.71 13.90 -12.25
N GLY A 38 -8.52 13.46 -11.00
CA GLY A 38 -9.33 13.90 -9.87
C GLY A 38 -9.15 15.39 -9.57
N GLN A 39 -10.25 16.07 -9.21
CA GLN A 39 -10.24 17.52 -8.98
C GLN A 39 -9.82 17.92 -7.55
N ARG A 40 -9.67 16.94 -6.64
CA ARG A 40 -9.48 17.17 -5.19
C ARG A 40 -8.35 16.28 -4.64
N ILE A 41 -7.15 16.50 -5.16
CA ILE A 41 -5.93 15.78 -4.76
C ILE A 41 -4.99 16.77 -4.07
N ASP A 42 -4.62 16.45 -2.84
CA ASP A 42 -3.52 17.06 -2.10
C ASP A 42 -2.29 16.17 -2.31
N TYR A 43 -1.47 16.52 -3.30
CA TYR A 43 -0.26 15.79 -3.64
C TYR A 43 0.88 16.19 -2.71
N LEU A 44 1.51 15.21 -2.07
CA LEU A 44 2.57 15.40 -1.08
C LEU A 44 3.93 15.00 -1.69
N PRO A 45 4.68 15.93 -2.31
CA PRO A 45 5.95 15.60 -2.94
C PRO A 45 7.00 15.23 -1.89
N MET A 46 7.26 13.94 -1.73
CA MET A 46 8.24 13.45 -0.75
C MET A 46 8.80 12.07 -1.11
N ARG A 47 9.92 11.71 -0.47
CA ARG A 47 10.47 10.36 -0.58
C ARG A 47 9.57 9.37 0.16
N LEU A 48 9.33 8.20 -0.43
CA LEU A 48 8.51 7.15 0.19
C LEU A 48 9.02 6.76 1.59
N SER A 49 10.35 6.67 1.76
CA SER A 49 10.98 6.37 3.05
C SER A 49 10.75 7.41 4.15
N LEU A 50 10.25 8.61 3.80
CA LEU A 50 9.90 9.65 4.76
C LEU A 50 8.41 9.67 5.12
N VAL A 51 7.56 8.95 4.37
CA VAL A 51 6.12 8.89 4.64
C VAL A 51 5.80 8.38 6.05
N PRO A 52 6.49 7.37 6.61
CA PRO A 52 6.28 6.96 8.01
C PRO A 52 6.37 8.12 9.02
N ARG A 53 7.31 9.06 8.83
CA ARG A 53 7.49 10.23 9.72
C ARG A 53 6.37 11.26 9.59
N LEU A 54 5.61 11.20 8.50
CA LEU A 54 4.48 12.10 8.26
C LEU A 54 3.36 11.82 9.26
N PHE A 55 3.11 10.55 9.57
CA PHE A 55 2.04 10.14 10.47
C PHE A 55 2.28 10.63 11.89
N SER A 56 3.53 10.60 12.37
CA SER A 56 3.85 11.11 13.72
C SER A 56 3.81 12.63 13.84
N SER A 57 3.62 13.37 12.75
CA SER A 57 3.73 14.83 12.71
C SER A 57 2.58 15.51 11.94
N MET A 58 2.71 15.62 10.62
CA MET A 58 1.89 16.51 9.78
C MET A 58 0.59 15.89 9.29
N ARG A 59 0.49 14.56 9.21
CA ARG A 59 -0.71 13.82 8.78
C ARG A 59 -1.02 12.63 9.71
N PRO A 60 -1.28 12.88 11.00
CA PRO A 60 -1.65 11.78 11.88
C PRO A 60 -2.99 11.18 11.48
N PRO A 61 -3.08 9.85 11.31
CA PRO A 61 -4.34 9.18 11.01
C PRO A 61 -5.25 9.12 12.24
N ASP A 62 -6.55 9.33 12.03
CA ASP A 62 -7.60 9.05 13.02
C ASP A 62 -8.10 7.60 12.91
N ALA A 63 -7.98 7.02 11.71
CA ALA A 63 -8.28 5.62 11.43
C ALA A 63 -7.35 5.11 10.32
N VAL A 64 -7.04 3.81 10.37
CA VAL A 64 -6.26 3.09 9.36
C VAL A 64 -7.08 1.90 8.88
N ILE A 65 -7.27 1.81 7.58
CA ILE A 65 -7.99 0.71 6.94
C ILE A 65 -6.98 -0.15 6.18
N VAL A 66 -6.93 -1.43 6.50
CA VAL A 66 -6.01 -2.40 5.90
C VAL A 66 -6.74 -3.65 5.46
N GLN A 67 -6.14 -4.39 4.53
CA GLN A 67 -6.56 -5.75 4.22
C GLN A 67 -5.52 -6.72 4.81
N THR A 68 -5.98 -7.81 5.42
CA THR A 68 -5.11 -8.75 6.16
C THR A 68 -5.43 -10.20 5.83
N SER A 69 -4.50 -11.12 6.13
CA SER A 69 -4.77 -12.56 6.15
C SER A 69 -5.74 -12.94 7.27
N THR A 70 -6.27 -14.16 7.23
CA THR A 70 -6.89 -14.75 8.42
C THR A 70 -5.88 -14.90 9.58
N PRO A 71 -6.35 -14.90 10.84
CA PRO A 71 -5.48 -15.08 11.99
C PRO A 71 -4.73 -16.42 11.98
N ARG A 72 -3.43 -16.37 12.29
CA ARG A 72 -2.56 -17.52 12.50
C ARG A 72 -1.75 -17.30 13.78
N ARG A 73 -1.92 -18.18 14.77
CA ARG A 73 -1.19 -18.13 16.06
C ARG A 73 -1.28 -16.76 16.75
N GLY A 74 -2.48 -16.17 16.78
CA GLY A 74 -2.71 -14.88 17.44
C GLY A 74 -2.27 -13.65 16.63
N LYS A 75 -1.84 -13.82 15.37
CA LYS A 75 -1.47 -12.72 14.49
C LYS A 75 -2.21 -12.75 13.16
N VAL A 76 -2.49 -11.58 12.60
CA VAL A 76 -2.81 -11.40 11.19
C VAL A 76 -1.57 -10.90 10.44
N SER A 77 -1.58 -10.99 9.12
CA SER A 77 -0.51 -10.46 8.26
C SER A 77 -1.08 -9.44 7.27
N LEU A 78 -0.39 -8.31 7.08
CA LEU A 78 -0.71 -7.32 6.03
C LEU A 78 -0.50 -7.88 4.61
N GLY A 79 0.24 -8.98 4.48
CA GLY A 79 0.36 -9.76 3.25
C GLY A 79 1.19 -9.07 2.20
N VAL A 80 0.56 -8.72 1.08
CA VAL A 80 1.26 -8.18 -0.10
C VAL A 80 1.62 -6.70 -0.01
N GLU A 81 1.07 -5.96 0.95
CA GLU A 81 1.34 -4.52 1.15
C GLU A 81 1.73 -4.28 2.61
N VAL A 82 3.00 -3.94 2.86
CA VAL A 82 3.51 -3.57 4.19
C VAL A 82 3.86 -2.09 4.20
N ASN A 83 4.93 -1.72 3.50
CA ASN A 83 5.26 -0.35 3.13
C ASN A 83 5.14 0.65 4.31
N ILE A 84 4.24 1.62 4.21
CA ILE A 84 4.01 2.67 5.20
C ILE A 84 3.07 2.26 6.33
N LEU A 85 2.40 1.11 6.21
CA LEU A 85 1.29 0.72 7.08
C LEU A 85 1.71 0.45 8.53
N PRO A 86 2.87 -0.20 8.82
CA PRO A 86 3.29 -0.39 10.21
C PRO A 86 3.36 0.93 10.99
N ALA A 87 3.92 1.98 10.38
CA ALA A 87 4.00 3.29 11.02
C ALA A 87 2.64 3.98 11.16
N ALA A 88 1.74 3.81 10.20
CA ALA A 88 0.37 4.33 10.30
C ALA A 88 -0.40 3.63 11.44
N ILE A 89 -0.27 2.30 11.55
CA ILE A 89 -0.90 1.45 12.57
C ILE A 89 -0.34 1.80 13.95
N GLU A 90 0.97 1.91 14.10
CA GLU A 90 1.59 2.30 15.37
C GLU A 90 1.07 3.66 15.83
N GLU A 91 1.08 4.65 14.93
CA GLU A 91 0.70 6.01 15.28
C GLU A 91 -0.80 6.17 15.56
N VAL A 92 -1.67 5.52 14.79
CA VAL A 92 -3.12 5.58 15.04
C VAL A 92 -3.46 4.96 16.40
N ARG A 93 -2.84 3.82 16.73
CA ARG A 93 -3.04 3.14 18.02
C ARG A 93 -2.51 3.97 19.18
N ARG A 94 -1.32 4.58 19.02
CA ARG A 94 -0.74 5.47 20.03
C ARG A 94 -1.65 6.66 20.36
N ARG A 95 -2.48 7.09 19.40
CA ARG A 95 -3.43 8.18 19.56
C ARG A 95 -4.83 7.74 19.98
N GLY A 96 -5.08 6.43 20.11
CA GLY A 96 -6.41 5.89 20.41
C GLY A 96 -7.39 5.98 19.24
N GLY A 97 -6.87 6.06 18.01
CA GLY A 97 -7.67 5.91 16.79
C GLY A 97 -7.92 4.43 16.46
N LEU A 98 -8.55 4.18 15.31
CA LEU A 98 -9.03 2.85 14.93
C LEU A 98 -8.17 2.17 13.87
N VAL A 99 -7.93 0.87 14.04
CA VAL A 99 -7.42 -0.04 13.01
C VAL A 99 -8.57 -0.93 12.55
N ILE A 100 -8.95 -0.78 11.28
CA ILE A 100 -10.03 -1.54 10.65
C ILE A 100 -9.41 -2.50 9.65
N ALA A 101 -9.65 -3.80 9.82
CA ALA A 101 -9.10 -4.83 8.96
C ALA A 101 -10.21 -5.47 8.11
N GLN A 102 -10.03 -5.47 6.80
CA GLN A 102 -10.70 -6.40 5.92
C GLN A 102 -9.93 -7.73 5.94
N VAL A 103 -10.50 -8.75 6.59
CA VAL A 103 -9.87 -10.05 6.79
C VAL A 103 -10.20 -10.95 5.61
N ASN A 104 -9.19 -11.37 4.86
CA ASN A 104 -9.35 -12.10 3.59
C ASN A 104 -8.52 -13.40 3.61
N PRO A 105 -9.15 -14.60 3.46
CA PRO A 105 -8.42 -15.87 3.37
C PRO A 105 -7.54 -15.98 2.12
N GLN A 106 -7.77 -15.15 1.10
CA GLN A 106 -6.91 -15.07 -0.09
C GLN A 106 -5.69 -14.16 0.09
N MET A 107 -5.60 -13.40 1.20
CA MET A 107 -4.39 -12.62 1.52
C MET A 107 -3.31 -13.56 2.06
N PRO A 108 -2.13 -13.67 1.41
CA PRO A 108 -1.06 -14.52 1.91
C PRO A 108 -0.54 -14.03 3.26
N HIS A 109 -0.12 -14.97 4.09
CA HIS A 109 0.53 -14.65 5.36
C HIS A 109 2.03 -14.48 5.14
N THR A 110 2.49 -13.23 5.07
CA THR A 110 3.90 -12.86 4.95
C THR A 110 4.48 -12.55 6.33
N TYR A 111 5.77 -12.81 6.51
CA TYR A 111 6.47 -12.63 7.78
C TYR A 111 7.17 -11.26 7.86
N GLY A 112 7.74 -10.94 9.02
CA GLY A 112 8.45 -9.68 9.26
C GLY A 112 7.49 -8.59 9.72
N ASP A 113 7.70 -7.35 9.25
CA ASP A 113 6.88 -6.19 9.63
C ASP A 113 5.42 -6.26 9.13
N ALA A 114 5.07 -7.30 8.38
CA ALA A 114 3.69 -7.61 8.02
C ALA A 114 2.87 -8.18 9.18
N GLU A 115 3.51 -8.79 10.17
CA GLU A 115 2.82 -9.46 11.28
C GLU A 115 2.28 -8.47 12.30
N MET A 116 0.99 -8.56 12.60
CA MET A 116 0.29 -7.72 13.56
C MET A 116 -0.53 -8.60 14.50
N ASP A 117 -0.44 -8.37 15.81
CA ASP A 117 -1.28 -9.09 16.78
C ASP A 117 -2.76 -8.84 16.50
N VAL A 118 -3.60 -9.87 16.66
CA VAL A 118 -5.05 -9.75 16.41
C VAL A 118 -5.68 -8.66 17.28
N ASP A 119 -5.16 -8.44 18.48
CA ASP A 119 -5.62 -7.42 19.43
C ASP A 119 -5.28 -5.98 19.01
N ALA A 120 -4.50 -5.80 17.94
CA ALA A 120 -4.27 -4.49 17.33
C ALA A 120 -5.39 -4.07 16.37
N VAL A 121 -6.33 -4.97 16.02
CA VAL A 121 -7.46 -4.71 15.14
C VAL A 121 -8.70 -4.40 15.97
N ASP A 122 -9.27 -3.21 15.80
CA ASP A 122 -10.48 -2.79 16.51
C ASP A 122 -11.75 -3.33 15.84
N LEU A 123 -11.75 -3.41 14.51
CA LEU A 123 -12.89 -3.87 13.72
C LEU A 123 -12.44 -4.78 12.57
N GLY A 124 -13.01 -5.99 12.51
CA GLY A 124 -12.77 -6.97 11.44
C GLY A 124 -13.97 -7.10 10.50
N LEU A 125 -13.72 -7.06 9.19
CA LEU A 125 -14.70 -7.30 8.13
C LEU A 125 -14.24 -8.49 7.30
N GLU A 126 -14.91 -9.62 7.41
CA GLU A 126 -14.57 -10.81 6.63
C GLU A 126 -14.97 -10.62 5.16
N VAL A 127 -14.08 -11.03 4.26
CA VAL A 127 -14.32 -11.09 2.83
C VAL A 127 -13.67 -12.35 2.26
N ASP A 128 -14.20 -12.87 1.17
CA ASP A 128 -13.50 -13.82 0.31
C ASP A 128 -13.45 -13.22 -1.10
N ALA A 129 -12.33 -12.55 -1.41
CA ALA A 129 -12.17 -11.84 -2.67
C ALA A 129 -10.75 -12.02 -3.22
N PRO A 130 -10.61 -12.19 -4.56
CA PRO A 130 -9.31 -12.29 -5.20
C PRO A 130 -8.50 -11.01 -5.05
N LEU A 131 -7.18 -11.16 -4.92
CA LEU A 131 -6.25 -10.04 -4.93
C LEU A 131 -6.02 -9.53 -6.36
N GLY A 132 -5.86 -8.22 -6.49
CA GLY A 132 -5.43 -7.62 -7.76
C GLY A 132 -4.03 -8.10 -8.15
N SER A 133 -3.84 -8.38 -9.44
CA SER A 133 -2.54 -8.75 -10.01
C SER A 133 -2.24 -7.84 -11.22
N PRO A 134 -0.98 -7.44 -11.43
CA PRO A 134 -0.61 -6.67 -12.61
C PRO A 134 -0.78 -7.52 -13.88
N VAL A 135 -1.12 -6.86 -14.99
CA VAL A 135 -1.18 -7.52 -16.30
C VAL A 135 0.25 -7.75 -16.79
N VAL A 136 0.59 -9.03 -17.02
CA VAL A 136 1.87 -9.41 -17.63
C VAL A 136 1.88 -8.92 -19.07
N ARG A 137 2.97 -8.22 -19.44
CA ARG A 137 3.19 -7.78 -20.82
C ARG A 137 4.51 -8.38 -21.28
N PRO A 138 4.56 -9.13 -22.39
CA PRO A 138 5.81 -9.67 -22.91
C PRO A 138 6.76 -8.52 -23.25
N PRO A 139 8.07 -8.66 -23.01
CA PRO A 139 9.05 -7.65 -23.39
C PRO A 139 9.09 -7.50 -24.93
N ASP A 140 9.25 -6.27 -25.38
CA ASP A 140 9.52 -5.97 -26.79
C ASP A 140 11.04 -5.98 -27.06
N ASP A 141 11.43 -5.80 -28.33
CA ASP A 141 12.84 -5.84 -28.73
C ASP A 141 13.69 -4.79 -27.98
N ALA A 142 13.10 -3.64 -27.65
CA ALA A 142 13.78 -2.60 -26.90
C ALA A 142 14.01 -3.03 -25.44
N ALA A 143 12.99 -3.60 -24.78
CA ALA A 143 13.10 -4.13 -23.44
C ALA A 143 14.12 -5.27 -23.35
N LEU A 144 14.16 -6.18 -24.34
CA LEU A 144 15.15 -7.25 -24.42
C LEU A 144 16.57 -6.69 -24.55
N SER A 145 16.78 -5.73 -25.45
CA SER A 145 18.09 -5.10 -25.65
C SER A 145 18.58 -4.38 -24.38
N ILE A 146 17.69 -3.69 -23.65
CA ILE A 146 18.02 -3.04 -22.38
C ILE A 146 18.28 -4.09 -21.29
N GLY A 147 17.47 -5.15 -21.24
CA GLY A 147 17.60 -6.25 -20.29
C GLY A 147 18.97 -6.92 -20.40
N GLU A 148 19.40 -7.28 -21.61
CA GLU A 148 20.74 -7.83 -21.87
C GLU A 148 21.87 -6.90 -21.39
N ALA A 149 21.74 -5.60 -21.66
CA ALA A 149 22.72 -4.61 -21.21
C ALA A 149 22.78 -4.51 -19.68
N VAL A 150 21.63 -4.52 -18.99
CA VAL A 150 21.56 -4.48 -17.52
C VAL A 150 22.10 -5.77 -16.91
N ALA A 151 21.72 -6.93 -17.44
CA ALA A 151 22.19 -8.24 -17.01
C ALA A 151 23.73 -8.36 -17.08
N SER A 152 24.35 -7.75 -18.11
CA SER A 152 25.82 -7.73 -18.26
C SER A 152 26.56 -6.97 -17.14
N LEU A 153 25.86 -6.10 -16.40
CA LEU A 153 26.40 -5.36 -15.26
C LEU A 153 26.24 -6.12 -13.94
N ALA A 154 25.39 -7.15 -13.91
CA ALA A 154 25.15 -7.95 -12.72
C ALA A 154 26.39 -8.81 -12.39
N ARG A 155 26.55 -9.11 -11.10
CA ARG A 155 27.64 -9.95 -10.59
C ARG A 155 27.06 -11.04 -9.71
N ASP A 156 27.67 -12.22 -9.75
CA ASP A 156 27.33 -13.31 -8.85
C ASP A 156 27.40 -12.85 -7.38
N GLY A 157 26.37 -13.20 -6.62
CA GLY A 157 26.22 -12.78 -5.22
C GLY A 157 25.79 -11.32 -5.02
N GLY A 158 25.42 -10.60 -6.09
CA GLY A 158 24.86 -9.25 -6.00
C GLY A 158 23.45 -9.22 -5.38
N THR A 159 23.10 -8.10 -4.76
CA THR A 159 21.76 -7.84 -4.25
C THR A 159 20.93 -7.14 -5.31
N LEU A 160 19.78 -7.73 -5.69
CA LEU A 160 18.89 -7.19 -6.71
C LEU A 160 17.81 -6.30 -6.08
N GLN A 161 17.56 -5.16 -6.72
CA GLN A 161 16.37 -4.34 -6.49
C GLN A 161 15.83 -3.92 -7.85
N MET A 162 14.58 -4.30 -8.13
CA MET A 162 13.95 -4.04 -9.43
C MET A 162 12.54 -3.48 -9.23
N GLY A 163 12.07 -2.75 -10.24
CA GLY A 163 10.67 -2.33 -10.33
C GLY A 163 9.80 -3.40 -10.98
N ILE A 164 8.60 -3.01 -11.42
CA ILE A 164 7.70 -3.86 -12.21
C ILE A 164 7.71 -3.47 -13.69
N GLY A 165 7.43 -4.43 -14.57
CA GLY A 165 7.16 -4.20 -16.00
C GLY A 165 8.20 -4.80 -16.94
N GLN A 166 8.00 -4.59 -18.24
CA GLN A 166 8.74 -5.25 -19.32
C GLN A 166 10.25 -5.14 -19.21
N MET A 167 10.79 -4.02 -18.74
CA MET A 167 12.25 -3.84 -18.61
C MET A 167 12.83 -4.69 -17.46
N PRO A 168 12.34 -4.58 -16.20
CA PRO A 168 12.69 -5.53 -15.15
C PRO A 168 12.49 -7.00 -15.53
N ASP A 169 11.41 -7.33 -16.24
CA ASP A 169 11.09 -8.71 -16.63
C ASP A 169 12.06 -9.27 -17.68
N ALA A 170 12.78 -8.40 -18.41
CA ALA A 170 13.75 -8.78 -19.44
C ALA A 170 15.21 -8.80 -18.95
N ALA A 171 15.47 -8.30 -17.74
CA ALA A 171 16.82 -8.12 -17.17
C ALA A 171 17.29 -9.31 -16.31
#